data_AF-A0A967JRG4-F1
#
_entry.id   AF-A0A967JRG4-F1
#
_cell.length_a   1.000
_cell.length_b   1.000
_cell.length_c   1.000
_cell.angle_alpha   90.00
_cell.angle_beta   90.00
_cell.angle_gamma   90.00
#
_symmetry.space_group_name_H-M   'P 1'
#
loop_
_entity.id
_entity.type
_entity.pdbx_description
1 polymer ?
#
loop_
_entity_poly.entity_id
_entity_poly.type
_entity_poly.pdbx_seq_one_letter_code
_entity_poly.pdbx_strand_id
1 'polypeptide(L)'
;MFVDLKTAWVIAGLGHGHADLGGAESAEAVLRTESGPDGERIVANASVKEYNEITPENAASFHFHGDVSSYPITAVLVIPPDEKSRALLMGRYTGPEEKVQILRPIGVIDDLLGTVFTVRGYVV
;
A
#
# COMPACT_ATOMS: atom_id res chain seq x y z
N MET A 1 5.82 10.38 3.96
CA MET A 1 4.43 9.92 4.21
C MET A 1 3.79 9.66 2.87
N PHE A 2 3.18 8.48 2.67
CA PHE A 2 2.31 8.28 1.50
C PHE A 2 1.11 9.21 1.66
N VAL A 3 0.83 9.99 0.61
CA VAL A 3 -0.18 11.05 0.66
C VAL A 3 -1.60 10.51 0.47
N ASP A 4 -1.74 9.28 -0.03
CA ASP A 4 -3.02 8.59 -0.19
C ASP A 4 -2.87 7.05 -0.14
N LEU A 5 -3.99 6.34 -0.01
CA LEU A 5 -4.04 4.86 0.01
C LEU A 5 -3.64 4.23 -1.33
N LYS A 6 -3.95 4.88 -2.45
CA LYS A 6 -3.66 4.35 -3.79
C LYS A 6 -2.15 4.24 -4.00
N THR A 7 -1.40 5.23 -3.56
CA THR A 7 0.06 5.28 -3.56
C THR A 7 0.63 4.11 -2.76
N ALA A 8 0.10 3.86 -1.57
CA ALA A 8 0.52 2.73 -0.75
C ALA A 8 0.22 1.38 -1.44
N TRP A 9 -0.93 1.25 -2.10
CA TRP A 9 -1.31 0.04 -2.81
C TRP A 9 -0.51 -0.20 -4.10
N VAL A 10 -0.16 0.85 -4.84
CA VAL A 10 0.76 0.72 -5.99
C VAL A 10 2.13 0.22 -5.52
N ILE A 11 2.66 0.76 -4.43
CA ILE A 11 3.92 0.30 -3.84
C ILE A 11 3.83 -1.15 -3.35
N ALA A 12 2.66 -1.56 -2.86
CA ALA A 12 2.39 -2.95 -2.47
C ALA A 12 2.16 -3.89 -3.66
N GLY A 13 2.21 -3.39 -4.91
CA GLY A 13 1.99 -4.17 -6.13
C GLY A 13 0.53 -4.51 -6.43
N LEU A 14 -0.42 -3.83 -5.77
CA LEU A 14 -1.86 -4.06 -5.98
C LEU A 14 -2.43 -3.25 -7.14
N GLY A 15 -1.71 -2.22 -7.60
CA GLY A 15 -2.04 -1.44 -8.79
C GLY A 15 -0.81 -1.18 -9.64
N HIS A 16 -1.02 -1.06 -10.95
CA HIS A 16 0.05 -0.85 -11.92
C HIS A 16 -0.44 -0.03 -13.12
N GLY A 17 0.49 0.50 -13.89
CA GLY A 17 0.24 1.04 -15.23
C GLY A 17 0.99 0.20 -16.27
N HIS A 18 0.56 0.30 -17.52
CA HIS A 18 1.19 -0.40 -18.64
C HIS A 18 1.17 0.42 -19.92
N ALA A 19 1.97 0.00 -20.91
CA ALA A 19 1.92 0.53 -22.27
C ALA A 19 0.50 0.48 -22.84
N ASP A 20 0.10 1.49 -23.61
CA ASP A 20 -1.24 1.53 -24.21
C ASP A 20 -1.48 0.30 -25.10
N LEU A 21 -2.62 -0.37 -24.91
CA LEU A 21 -2.97 -1.58 -25.64
C LEU A 21 -3.81 -1.29 -26.90
N GLY A 22 -4.22 -0.04 -27.12
CA GLY A 22 -4.97 0.37 -28.31
C GLY A 22 -4.09 0.58 -29.56
N GLY A 23 -2.77 0.67 -29.40
CA GLY A 23 -1.81 0.91 -30.48
C GLY A 23 -1.34 -0.36 -31.20
N ALA A 24 -0.84 -0.20 -32.42
CA ALA A 24 -0.32 -1.31 -33.23
C ALA A 24 0.92 -1.99 -32.58
N GLU A 25 1.68 -1.23 -31.78
CA GLU A 25 2.82 -1.70 -31.00
C GLU A 25 2.47 -2.75 -29.94
N SER A 26 1.21 -2.85 -29.55
CA SER A 26 0.72 -3.78 -28.52
C SER A 26 0.04 -5.02 -29.08
N ALA A 27 0.02 -5.18 -30.41
CA ALA A 27 -0.68 -6.28 -31.09
C ALA A 27 -0.24 -7.67 -30.61
N GLU A 28 1.04 -7.86 -30.29
CA GLU A 28 1.55 -9.14 -29.76
C GLU A 28 1.07 -9.44 -28.34
N ALA A 29 0.74 -8.41 -27.57
CA ALA A 29 0.22 -8.55 -26.21
C ALA A 29 -1.31 -8.77 -26.19
N VAL A 30 -2.04 -8.40 -27.24
CA VAL A 30 -3.50 -8.51 -27.32
C VAL A 30 -3.92 -9.92 -27.74
N LEU A 31 -4.69 -10.61 -26.88
CA LEU A 31 -5.26 -11.92 -27.18
C LEU A 31 -6.55 -11.81 -27.98
N ARG A 32 -7.41 -10.85 -27.61
CA ARG A 32 -8.70 -10.60 -28.26
C ARG A 32 -9.30 -9.28 -27.80
N THR A 33 -10.24 -8.81 -28.60
CA THR A 33 -11.04 -7.63 -28.32
C THR A 33 -12.52 -8.00 -28.35
N GLU A 34 -13.27 -7.58 -27.34
CA GLU A 34 -14.66 -7.96 -27.12
C GLU A 34 -15.54 -6.72 -26.95
N SER A 35 -16.74 -6.70 -27.53
CA SER A 35 -17.72 -5.65 -27.27
C SER A 35 -18.44 -5.92 -25.95
N GLY A 36 -18.37 -4.96 -25.02
CA GLY A 36 -19.05 -5.01 -23.73
C GLY A 36 -20.09 -3.89 -23.58
N PRO A 37 -20.89 -3.94 -22.48
CA PRO A 37 -21.90 -2.91 -22.19
C PRO A 37 -21.31 -1.50 -22.03
N ASP A 38 -20.04 -1.41 -21.65
CA ASP A 38 -19.30 -0.15 -21.42
C ASP A 38 -18.34 0.20 -22.58
N GLY A 39 -18.49 -0.45 -23.74
CA GLY A 39 -17.63 -0.26 -24.91
C GLY A 39 -16.70 -1.44 -25.17
N GLU A 40 -15.64 -1.18 -25.93
CA GLU A 40 -14.69 -2.20 -26.38
C GLU A 40 -13.71 -2.58 -25.25
N ARG A 41 -13.59 -3.88 -24.97
CA ARG A 41 -12.71 -4.44 -23.94
C ARG A 41 -11.59 -5.23 -24.58
N ILE A 42 -10.36 -4.83 -24.29
CA ILE A 42 -9.14 -5.53 -24.72
C ILE A 42 -8.76 -6.57 -23.65
N VAL A 43 -8.48 -7.80 -24.08
CA VAL A 43 -7.93 -8.87 -23.25
C VAL A 43 -6.50 -9.10 -23.69
N ALA A 44 -5.54 -8.81 -22.82
CA ALA A 44 -4.11 -8.98 -23.09
C ALA A 44 -3.51 -10.20 -22.36
N ASN A 45 -2.37 -10.68 -22.84
CA ASN A 45 -1.59 -11.74 -22.22
C ASN A 45 -0.57 -11.17 -21.20
N ALA A 46 0.24 -12.04 -20.58
CA ALA A 46 1.21 -11.65 -19.56
C ALA A 46 2.48 -10.95 -20.11
N SER A 47 2.63 -10.78 -21.42
CA SER A 47 3.77 -10.06 -22.02
C SER A 47 3.58 -8.55 -22.06
N VAL A 48 2.47 -8.03 -21.52
CA VAL A 48 2.21 -6.59 -21.41
C VAL A 48 3.36 -5.92 -20.66
N LYS A 49 3.91 -4.85 -21.26
CA LYS A 49 4.97 -4.07 -20.63
C LYS A 49 4.38 -3.15 -19.57
N GLU A 50 4.64 -3.47 -18.32
CA GLU A 50 4.30 -2.64 -17.16
C GLU A 50 5.26 -1.45 -17.00
N TYR A 51 4.79 -0.38 -16.37
CA TYR A 51 5.61 0.76 -15.98
C TYR A 51 6.22 0.55 -14.60
N ASN A 52 7.54 0.73 -14.49
CA ASN A 52 8.28 0.66 -13.22
C ASN A 52 8.39 2.01 -12.49
N GLU A 53 7.95 3.09 -13.14
CA GLU A 53 8.05 4.46 -12.63
C GLU A 53 6.76 5.21 -12.92
N ILE A 54 6.32 6.04 -11.96
CA ILE A 54 5.21 6.97 -12.13
C ILE A 54 5.77 8.34 -12.49
N THR A 55 5.36 8.86 -13.63
CA THR A 55 5.68 10.20 -14.11
C THR A 55 4.39 11.03 -14.25
N PRO A 56 4.47 12.37 -14.34
CA PRO A 56 3.29 13.19 -14.60
C PRO A 56 2.50 12.77 -15.85
N GLU A 57 3.19 12.23 -16.86
CA GLU A 57 2.60 11.82 -18.14
C GLU A 57 1.85 10.49 -18.05
N ASN A 58 2.32 9.55 -17.22
CA ASN A 58 1.73 8.21 -17.14
C ASN A 58 0.85 7.99 -15.90
N ALA A 59 0.79 8.94 -14.95
CA ALA A 59 0.07 8.78 -13.69
C ALA A 59 -1.41 8.37 -13.88
N ALA A 60 -2.07 8.87 -14.93
CA ALA A 60 -3.46 8.55 -15.24
C ALA A 60 -3.67 7.11 -15.79
N SER A 61 -2.60 6.42 -16.19
CA SER A 61 -2.67 5.04 -16.73
C SER A 61 -2.66 3.97 -15.64
N PHE A 62 -2.28 4.32 -14.41
CA PHE A 62 -2.23 3.38 -13.30
C PHE A 62 -3.65 3.04 -12.83
N HIS A 63 -3.93 1.74 -12.71
CA HIS A 63 -5.22 1.25 -12.27
C HIS A 63 -5.07 0.01 -11.38
N PHE A 64 -6.21 -0.43 -10.84
CA PHE A 64 -6.30 -1.53 -9.91
C PHE A 64 -7.17 -2.63 -10.50
N HIS A 65 -6.70 -3.86 -10.40
CA HIS A 65 -7.48 -5.02 -10.79
C HIS A 65 -8.26 -5.54 -9.57
N GLY A 66 -9.58 -5.44 -9.64
CA GLY A 66 -10.48 -5.92 -8.59
C GLY A 66 -11.14 -4.80 -7.80
N ASP A 67 -11.83 -5.20 -6.72
CA ASP A 67 -12.56 -4.28 -5.87
C ASP A 67 -11.62 -3.60 -4.87
N VAL A 68 -11.37 -2.31 -5.07
CA VAL A 68 -10.55 -1.46 -4.20
C VAL A 68 -11.06 -1.41 -2.75
N SER A 69 -12.34 -1.69 -2.51
CA SER A 69 -12.91 -1.73 -1.16
C SER A 69 -12.37 -2.92 -0.33
N SER A 70 -11.83 -3.93 -1.00
CA SER A 70 -11.23 -5.11 -0.37
C SER A 70 -9.75 -4.96 -0.03
N TYR A 71 -9.11 -3.87 -0.45
CA TYR A 71 -7.66 -3.72 -0.33
C TYR A 71 -7.24 -3.39 1.11
N PRO A 72 -6.14 -3.98 1.60
CA PRO A 72 -5.79 -3.91 3.01
C PRO A 72 -5.31 -2.51 3.41
N ILE A 73 -5.71 -2.08 4.60
CA ILE A 73 -5.08 -0.99 5.36
C ILE A 73 -4.38 -1.65 6.54
N THR A 74 -3.05 -1.67 6.53
CA THR A 74 -2.25 -2.40 7.51
C THR A 74 -1.83 -1.55 8.71
N ALA A 75 -1.80 -0.22 8.55
CA ALA A 75 -1.42 0.71 9.60
C ALA A 75 -2.06 2.09 9.40
N VAL A 76 -2.28 2.79 10.52
CA VAL A 76 -2.73 4.19 10.53
C VAL A 76 -1.78 4.98 11.44
N LEU A 77 -1.27 6.10 10.93
CA LEU A 77 -0.52 7.06 11.74
C LEU A 77 -1.50 8.09 12.32
N VAL A 78 -1.59 8.14 13.65
CA VAL A 78 -2.39 9.14 14.35
C VAL A 78 -1.47 10.12 15.05
N ILE A 79 -1.75 11.42 14.91
CA ILE A 79 -1.03 12.50 15.58
C ILE A 79 -1.99 13.18 16.56
N PRO A 80 -1.98 12.77 17.85
CA PRO A 80 -2.84 13.40 18.85
C PRO A 80 -2.41 14.85 19.11
N PRO A 81 -3.37 15.79 19.31
CA PRO A 81 -3.05 17.20 19.51
C PRO A 81 -2.37 17.49 20.86
N ASP A 82 -2.57 16.61 21.84
CA ASP A 82 -2.01 16.75 23.19
C ASP A 82 -1.82 15.38 23.87
N GLU A 83 -1.15 15.38 25.01
CA GLU A 83 -0.84 14.18 25.79
C GLU A 83 -2.11 13.49 26.33
N LYS A 84 -3.13 14.26 26.72
CA LYS A 84 -4.40 13.70 27.21
C LYS A 84 -5.09 12.91 26.11
N SER A 85 -5.19 13.48 24.92
CA SER A 85 -5.77 12.88 23.72
C SER A 85 -5.00 11.63 23.30
N ARG A 86 -3.66 11.66 23.40
CA ARG A 86 -2.81 10.48 23.18
C ARG A 86 -3.11 9.37 24.17
N ALA A 87 -3.13 9.67 25.47
CA ALA A 87 -3.38 8.69 26.52
C ALA A 87 -4.78 8.08 26.42
N LEU A 88 -5.81 8.89 26.16
CA LEU A 88 -7.18 8.43 25.95
C LEU A 88 -7.29 7.52 24.73
N LEU A 89 -6.65 7.88 23.62
CA LEU A 89 -6.64 7.06 22.42
C LEU A 89 -5.96 5.72 22.69
N MET A 90 -4.77 5.73 23.30
CA MET A 90 -4.05 4.49 23.66
C MET A 90 -4.87 3.60 24.59
N GLY A 91 -5.52 4.17 25.61
CA GLY A 91 -6.33 3.43 26.57
C GLY A 91 -7.48 2.64 25.93
N ARG A 92 -8.06 3.16 24.84
CA ARG A 92 -9.13 2.46 24.10
C ARG A 92 -8.68 1.12 23.49
N TYR A 93 -7.38 0.94 23.24
CA TYR A 93 -6.82 -0.25 22.61
C TYR A 93 -6.04 -1.14 23.61
N THR A 94 -6.44 -1.12 24.89
CA THR A 94 -5.80 -1.93 25.95
C THR A 94 -6.63 -3.13 26.39
N GLY A 95 -7.87 -3.25 25.92
CA GLY A 95 -8.78 -4.33 26.31
C GLY A 95 -8.36 -5.69 25.73
N PRO A 96 -8.70 -6.81 26.39
CA PRO A 96 -8.37 -8.16 25.91
C PRO A 96 -9.08 -8.51 24.59
N GLU A 97 -10.18 -7.84 24.26
CA GLU A 97 -10.97 -8.06 23.03
C GLU A 97 -10.50 -7.18 21.86
N GLU A 98 -9.50 -6.32 22.06
CA GLU A 98 -9.01 -5.41 21.02
C GLU A 98 -8.19 -6.18 19.98
N LYS A 99 -8.59 -6.04 18.71
CA LYS A 99 -7.97 -6.76 17.58
C LYS A 99 -6.75 -6.04 16.99
N VAL A 100 -6.52 -4.80 17.42
CA VAL A 100 -5.42 -3.96 16.95
C VAL A 100 -4.76 -3.29 18.14
N GLN A 101 -3.48 -2.95 17.99
CA GLN A 101 -2.68 -2.31 19.03
C GLN A 101 -2.17 -0.96 18.56
N ILE A 102 -2.14 0.02 19.46
CA ILE A 102 -1.42 1.27 19.24
C ILE A 102 0.03 1.11 19.68
N LEU A 103 0.94 1.35 18.75
CA LEU A 103 2.38 1.40 19.03
C LEU A 103 2.83 2.86 19.16
N ARG A 104 3.81 3.09 20.04
CA ARG A 104 4.60 4.32 20.09
C ARG A 104 5.93 4.03 19.40
N PRO A 105 6.08 4.28 18.08
CA PRO A 105 7.18 3.70 17.31
C PRO A 105 8.55 4.01 17.89
N ILE A 106 8.80 5.27 18.25
CA ILE A 106 10.06 5.71 18.85
C ILE A 106 10.33 4.98 20.17
N GLY A 107 9.35 4.97 21.09
CA GLY A 107 9.51 4.30 22.38
C GLY A 107 9.76 2.80 22.24
N VAL A 108 9.06 2.13 21.32
CA VAL A 108 9.27 0.70 21.06
C VAL A 108 10.69 0.42 20.54
N ILE A 109 11.19 1.24 19.61
CA ILE A 109 12.55 1.08 19.09
C ILE A 109 13.60 1.38 20.16
N ASP A 110 13.39 2.42 20.97
CA ASP A 110 14.29 2.77 22.07
C ASP A 110 14.37 1.63 23.11
N ASP A 111 13.23 1.05 23.49
CA ASP A 111 13.16 -0.08 24.42
C ASP A 111 13.85 -1.34 23.87
N LEU A 112 13.64 -1.63 22.58
CA LEU A 112 14.29 -2.76 21.89
C LEU A 112 15.81 -2.59 21.86
N LEU A 113 16.30 -1.42 21.44
CA LEU A 113 17.73 -1.13 21.39
C LEU A 113 18.34 -1.16 22.79
N GLY A 114 17.67 -0.58 23.79
CA GLY A 114 18.09 -0.63 25.19
C GLY A 114 18.25 -2.06 25.70
N THR A 115 17.31 -2.94 25.38
CA THR A 115 17.37 -4.36 25.75
C THR A 115 18.57 -5.07 25.08
N VAL A 116 18.76 -4.86 23.78
CA VAL A 116 19.87 -5.47 23.02
C VAL A 116 21.23 -5.04 23.57
N PHE A 117 21.42 -3.75 23.84
CA PHE A 117 22.67 -3.24 24.40
C PHE A 117 22.91 -3.71 25.83
N THR A 118 21.85 -3.85 26.63
CA THR A 118 21.94 -4.39 28.00
C THR A 118 22.42 -5.85 27.99
N VAL A 119 21.82 -6.71 27.15
CA VAL A 119 22.24 -8.12 27.04
C VAL A 119 23.69 -8.24 26.60
N ARG A 120 24.15 -7.42 25.65
CA ARG A 120 25.56 -7.41 25.22
C ARG A 120 26.53 -7.09 26.36
N GLY A 121 26.12 -6.29 27.35
CA GLY A 121 26.93 -5.98 28.53
C GLY A 121 27.08 -7.13 29.52
N TYR A 122 26.16 -8.11 29.50
CA TYR A 122 26.17 -9.29 30.38
C TYR A 122 26.78 -10.55 29.74
N VAL A 123 26.95 -10.57 28.41
CA VAL A 123 27.55 -11.68 27.65
C VAL A 123 29.04 -11.43 27.36
N VAL A 124 29.70 -10.58 28.17
CA VAL A 124 31.15 -10.38 28.15
C VAL A 124 31.81 -11.25 29.22
#